data_AF-A0A3D0XAK4-F1
#
_entry.id   AF-A0A3D0XAK4-F1
#
_cell.length_a   1.000
_cell.length_b   1.000
_cell.length_c   1.000
_cell.angle_alpha   90.00
_cell.angle_beta   90.00
_cell.angle_gamma   90.00
#
_symmetry.space_group_name_H-M   'P 1'
#
loop_
_entity.id
_entity.type
_entity.pdbx_description
1 polymer ?
#
loop_
_entity_poly.entity_id
_entity_poly.type
_entity_poly.pdbx_seq_one_letter_code
_entity_poly.pdbx_strand_id
1 'polypeptide(L)'
;LWAAEIVMEEREKNDNIHLVCVSPFNGFEMRWSEQDKTTYHSIMEQADLVKYISQHYYKACFQVRNEWMVNHVSRVIAAYNGTKGG
;
A
#
# COMPACT_ATOMS: atom_id res chain seq x y z
N LEU A 1 -3.77 1.39 4.88
CA LEU A 1 -4.20 0.17 5.59
C LEU A 1 -5.63 -0.19 5.20
N TRP A 2 -6.60 0.72 5.39
CA TRP A 2 -8.02 0.49 5.08
C TRP A 2 -8.33 -0.13 3.71
N ALA A 3 -7.76 0.39 2.62
CA ALA A 3 -8.04 -0.16 1.29
C ALA A 3 -7.61 -1.63 1.15
N ALA A 4 -6.52 -2.03 1.81
CA ALA A 4 -6.07 -3.42 1.79
C ALA A 4 -6.95 -4.32 2.65
N GLU A 5 -7.41 -3.84 3.82
CA GLU A 5 -8.38 -4.56 4.66
C GLU A 5 -9.68 -4.85 3.90
N ILE A 6 -10.23 -3.85 3.20
CA ILE A 6 -11.41 -4.03 2.34
C ILE A 6 -11.13 -5.08 1.25
N VAL A 7 -9.97 -5.04 0.60
CA VAL A 7 -9.62 -6.04 -0.42
C VAL A 7 -9.52 -7.44 0.19
N MET A 8 -8.98 -7.59 1.40
CA MET A 8 -8.91 -8.88 2.09
C MET A 8 -10.32 -9.41 2.42
N GLU A 9 -11.23 -8.56 2.91
CA GLU A 9 -12.63 -8.94 3.16
C GLU A 9 -13.36 -9.34 1.86
N GLU A 10 -13.12 -8.64 0.76
CA GLU A 10 -13.74 -8.98 -0.53
C GLU A 10 -13.16 -10.26 -1.14
N ARG A 11 -11.90 -10.59 -0.86
CA ARG A 11 -11.28 -11.85 -1.28
C ARG A 11 -11.97 -13.06 -0.67
N GLU A 12 -12.47 -12.99 0.57
CA GLU A 12 -13.23 -14.08 1.19
C GLU A 12 -14.48 -14.46 0.39
N LYS A 13 -14.99 -13.55 -0.44
CA LYS A 13 -16.16 -13.75 -1.29
C LYS A 13 -15.78 -14.12 -2.73
N ASN A 14 -14.55 -13.82 -3.15
CA ASN A 14 -14.06 -14.02 -4.51
C ASN A 14 -12.52 -14.19 -4.55
N ASP A 15 -12.09 -15.44 -4.66
CA ASP A 15 -10.67 -15.81 -4.71
C ASP A 15 -9.90 -15.28 -5.94
N ASN A 16 -10.59 -14.73 -6.93
CA ASN A 16 -9.93 -14.11 -8.10
C ASN A 16 -9.41 -12.69 -7.82
N ILE A 17 -9.74 -12.11 -6.67
CA ILE A 17 -9.22 -10.81 -6.26
C ILE A 17 -7.81 -10.99 -5.71
N HIS A 18 -6.87 -10.20 -6.22
CA HIS A 18 -5.46 -10.23 -5.81
C HIS A 18 -5.07 -8.89 -5.20
N LEU A 19 -4.35 -8.92 -4.09
CA LEU A 19 -3.83 -7.77 -3.38
C LEU A 19 -2.36 -7.52 -3.78
N VAL A 20 -2.10 -6.35 -4.35
CA VAL A 20 -0.74 -5.88 -4.64
C VAL A 20 -0.42 -4.69 -3.75
N CYS A 21 0.63 -4.81 -2.95
CA CYS A 21 1.10 -3.76 -2.06
C CYS A 21 2.40 -3.15 -2.58
N VAL A 22 2.45 -1.82 -2.67
CA VAL A 22 3.62 -1.08 -3.13
C VAL A 22 4.08 -0.13 -2.03
N SER A 23 5.27 -0.37 -1.50
CA SER A 23 5.86 0.41 -0.43
C SER A 23 7.06 1.23 -0.95
N PRO A 24 7.23 2.48 -0.49
CA PRO A 24 8.30 3.34 -1.01
C PRO A 24 9.70 2.83 -0.65
N PHE A 25 9.90 2.26 0.55
CA PHE A 25 11.16 1.66 0.98
C PHE A 25 10.96 0.71 2.16
N ASN A 26 11.97 -0.10 2.48
CA ASN A 26 11.94 -1.00 3.63
C ASN A 26 12.01 -0.21 4.96
N GLY A 27 11.08 -0.48 5.89
CA GLY A 27 10.97 0.23 7.15
C GLY A 27 10.22 1.57 7.04
N PHE A 28 9.35 1.71 6.05
CA PHE A 28 8.50 2.90 5.90
C PHE A 28 7.60 3.13 7.13
N GLU A 29 7.14 2.04 7.73
CA GLU A 29 6.28 1.97 8.90
C GLU A 29 6.99 2.24 10.25
N MET A 30 8.32 2.38 10.27
CA MET A 30 9.10 2.45 11.53
C MET A 30 8.62 3.52 12.51
N ARG A 31 8.04 4.61 12.02
CA ARG A 31 7.56 5.75 12.83
C ARG A 31 6.08 5.68 13.20
N TRP A 32 5.36 4.63 12.80
CA TRP A 32 3.93 4.48 13.10
C TRP A 32 3.70 3.94 14.51
N SER A 33 2.43 3.93 14.93
CA SER A 33 2.04 3.24 16.16
C SER A 33 2.29 1.74 16.04
N GLU A 34 2.50 1.04 17.15
CA GLU A 34 2.69 -0.42 17.12
C GLU A 34 1.49 -1.14 16.53
N GLN A 35 0.27 -0.65 16.78
CA GLN A 35 -0.94 -1.18 16.19
C GLN A 35 -0.92 -1.09 14.65
N ASP A 36 -0.57 0.08 14.11
CA ASP A 36 -0.50 0.28 12.66
C ASP A 36 0.62 -0.54 12.03
N LYS A 37 1.74 -0.73 12.72
CA LYS A 37 2.83 -1.62 12.27
C LYS A 37 2.35 -3.06 12.18
N THR A 38 1.68 -3.57 13.22
CA THR A 38 1.13 -4.94 13.21
C THR A 38 0.14 -5.13 12.07
N THR A 39 -0.79 -4.20 11.88
CA THR A 39 -1.74 -4.25 10.75
C THR A 39 -1.02 -4.21 9.40
N TYR A 40 -0.03 -3.33 9.24
CA TYR A 40 0.75 -3.24 8.01
C TYR A 40 1.52 -4.52 7.70
N HIS A 41 2.22 -5.11 8.68
CA HIS A 41 2.95 -6.35 8.48
C HIS A 41 2.01 -7.51 8.12
N SER A 42 0.87 -7.62 8.80
CA SER A 42 -0.17 -8.62 8.48
C SER A 42 -0.68 -8.49 7.04
N ILE A 43 -0.94 -7.26 6.58
CA ILE A 43 -1.35 -6.98 5.19
C ILE A 43 -0.24 -7.39 4.20
N MET A 44 1.01 -7.03 4.49
CA MET A 44 2.14 -7.31 3.62
C MET A 44 2.42 -8.82 3.49
N GLU A 45 2.23 -9.59 4.55
CA GLU A 45 2.37 -11.05 4.54
C GLU A 45 1.28 -11.75 3.70
N GLN A 46 0.08 -11.17 3.64
CA GLN A 46 -1.08 -11.73 2.93
C GLN A 46 -1.22 -11.22 1.49
N ALA A 47 -0.42 -10.23 1.09
CA ALA A 47 -0.44 -9.68 -0.26
C ALA A 47 0.16 -10.67 -1.26
N ASP A 48 -0.51 -10.82 -2.42
CA ASP A 48 -0.03 -11.69 -3.50
C ASP A 48 1.25 -11.16 -4.14
N LEU A 49 1.44 -9.83 -4.09
CA LEU A 49 2.69 -9.19 -4.51
C LEU A 49 3.03 -8.02 -3.58
N VAL A 50 4.25 -8.03 -3.04
CA VAL A 50 4.82 -6.88 -2.34
C VAL A 50 5.97 -6.30 -3.16
N LYS A 51 5.86 -5.01 -3.50
CA LYS A 51 6.89 -4.27 -4.21
C LYS A 51 7.44 -3.15 -3.35
N TYR A 52 8.73 -3.21 -3.07
CA TYR A 52 9.49 -2.07 -2.54
C TYR A 52 10.12 -1.28 -3.69
N ILE A 53 9.93 0.04 -3.71
CA ILE A 53 10.54 0.91 -4.73
C ILE A 53 12.05 1.04 -4.51
N SER A 54 12.49 1.07 -3.26
CA SER A 54 13.91 1.13 -2.89
C SER A 54 14.19 0.34 -1.62
N GLN A 55 15.45 -0.05 -1.41
CA GLN A 55 15.89 -0.65 -0.14
C GLN A 55 15.99 0.38 0.98
N HIS A 56 16.23 1.64 0.65
CA HIS A 56 16.41 2.73 1.62
C HIS A 56 15.61 3.98 1.21
N TYR A 57 15.36 4.84 2.20
CA TYR A 57 14.74 6.13 1.96
C TYR A 57 15.57 7.00 0.99
N TYR A 58 14.88 7.61 0.03
CA TYR A 58 15.40 8.71 -0.77
C TYR A 58 14.27 9.69 -1.09
N LYS A 59 14.61 10.96 -1.37
CA LYS A 59 13.64 12.06 -1.46
C LYS A 59 12.44 11.79 -2.39
N ALA A 60 12.68 11.10 -3.51
CA ALA A 60 11.66 10.86 -4.53
C ALA A 60 10.94 9.50 -4.41
N CYS A 61 11.24 8.67 -3.41
CA CYS A 61 10.65 7.33 -3.27
C CYS A 61 9.11 7.34 -3.25
N PHE A 62 8.51 8.35 -2.61
CA PHE A 62 7.07 8.50 -2.53
C PHE A 62 6.42 8.80 -3.88
N GLN A 63 7.02 9.71 -4.64
CA GLN A 63 6.55 10.09 -5.97
C GLN A 63 6.69 8.92 -6.95
N VAL A 64 7.84 8.25 -6.94
CA VAL A 64 8.09 7.06 -7.79
C VAL A 64 7.12 5.94 -7.44
N ARG A 65 6.79 5.75 -6.16
CA ARG A 65 5.76 4.81 -5.72
C ARG A 65 4.38 5.18 -6.29
N ASN A 66 3.97 6.45 -6.19
CA ASN A 66 2.70 6.92 -6.72
C ASN A 66 2.62 6.72 -8.25
N GLU A 67 3.65 7.10 -8.99
CA GLU A 67 3.73 6.91 -10.44
C GLU A 67 3.68 5.44 -10.83
N TRP A 68 4.40 4.57 -10.10
CA TRP A 68 4.33 3.13 -10.33
C TRP A 68 2.90 2.64 -10.16
N MET A 69 2.21 3.02 -9.09
CA MET A 69 0.82 2.60 -8.87
C MET A 69 -0.10 3.09 -10.00
N VAL A 70 -0.04 4.37 -10.36
CA VAL A 70 -0.93 4.97 -11.38
C VAL A 70 -0.66 4.39 -12.78
N ASN A 71 0.60 4.12 -13.12
CA ASN A 71 0.97 3.58 -14.44
C ASN A 71 0.59 2.11 -14.63
N HIS A 72 0.28 1.38 -13.56
CA HIS A 72 -0.07 -0.06 -13.62
C HIS A 72 -1.56 -0.34 -13.36
N VAL A 73 -2.38 0.70 -13.19
CA VAL A 73 -3.82 0.54 -12.93
C VAL A 73 -4.65 1.14 -14.05
N SER A 74 -5.79 0.50 -14.32
CA SER A 74 -6.76 1.06 -15.28
C SER A 74 -7.54 2.23 -14.68
N ARG A 75 -7.75 2.25 -13.35
CA ARG A 75 -8.56 3.26 -12.64
C ARG A 75 -7.98 3.50 -11.25
N VAL A 76 -8.24 4.69 -10.72
CA VAL A 76 -7.82 5.10 -9.37
C VAL A 76 -9.05 5.50 -8.57
N ILE A 77 -9.17 4.98 -7.35
CA ILE A 77 -10.15 5.40 -6.36
C ILE A 77 -9.37 6.03 -5.21
N ALA A 78 -9.72 7.27 -4.85
CA ALA A 78 -9.06 8.02 -3.79
C ALA A 78 -10.07 8.49 -2.76
N ALA A 79 -9.80 8.20 -1.48
CA ALA A 79 -10.52 8.78 -0.36
C ALA A 79 -9.82 10.08 0.05
N TYR A 80 -10.51 11.21 -0.08
CA TYR A 80 -9.95 12.55 0.12
C TYR A 80 -10.80 13.38 1.06
N ASN A 81 -10.18 13.96 2.08
CA ASN A 81 -10.85 14.77 3.11
C ASN A 81 -10.78 16.29 2.86
N GLY A 82 -10.25 16.74 1.72
CA GLY A 82 -10.17 18.17 1.38
C GLY A 82 -8.90 18.89 1.80
N THR A 83 -7.97 18.26 2.52
CA THR A 83 -6.70 18.90 2.93
C THR A 83 -5.58 18.63 1.93
N LYS A 84 -4.57 19.51 1.82
CA LYS A 84 -3.47 19.28 0.87
C LYS A 84 -2.62 18.06 1.29
N GLY A 85 -2.30 17.21 0.33
CA GLY A 85 -1.49 16.00 0.48
C GLY A 85 -1.05 15.48 -0.88
N GLY A 86 -0.23 14.43 -0.88
CA GLY A 86 0.19 13.69 -2.08
C GLY A 86 -0.13 12.21 -1.97
#